data_AF-A0A2H0SAL2-F1
#
_entry.id   AF-A0A2H0SAL2-F1
#
_cell.length_a   1.000
_cell.length_b   1.000
_cell.length_c   1.000
_cell.angle_alpha   90.00
_cell.angle_beta   90.00
_cell.angle_gamma   90.00
#
_symmetry.space_group_name_H-M   'P 1'
#
loop_
_entity.id
_entity.type
_entity.pdbx_description
1 polymer ?
#
loop_
_entity_poly.entity_id
_entity_poly.type
_entity_poly.pdbx_seq_one_letter_code
_entity_poly.pdbx_strand_id
1 'polypeptide(L)'
;MKDTRNILYVARSFLWGGSVLFLAWLFFQNLVPTGEFVLQYKKGSAISPITDLHPEQRVIDLDDDGPNSQRFYVDPVYFDAKVPREFDTVTVDITFQNQAQPILELGARRLRGSWGFVMKPLQNTIIDNLDWPCQRYDGVLFCQKQERYTNLSALLVKPPSEPILTYHYALPENIQWDVMNVNTDTSEYNYLVATYTPPESLGDDWYRTSVPFVWSDFELYINEISFLVSAPELNKGHGDIVLKDITILLKRDPLDWNGFVEYIKNQLKRLKT
;
A
#
# COMPACT_ATOMS: atom_id res chain seq x y z
N MET A 1 -28.67 47.85 34.64
CA MET A 1 -28.56 46.45 35.12
C MET A 1 -29.20 45.40 34.20
N LYS A 2 -30.25 45.70 33.40
CA LYS A 2 -30.81 44.72 32.45
C LYS A 2 -29.88 44.42 31.26
N ASP A 3 -29.16 45.42 30.76
CA ASP A 3 -28.33 45.27 29.55
C ASP A 3 -27.11 44.36 29.77
N THR A 4 -26.46 44.45 30.92
CA THR A 4 -25.33 43.57 31.28
C THR A 4 -25.72 42.10 31.39
N ARG A 5 -26.97 41.80 31.79
CA ARG A 5 -27.47 40.42 31.87
C ARG A 5 -27.68 39.80 30.49
N ASN A 6 -28.21 40.57 29.54
CA ASN A 6 -28.43 40.09 28.17
C ASN A 6 -27.11 39.83 27.45
N ILE A 7 -26.11 40.71 27.62
CA ILE A 7 -24.77 40.53 27.05
C ILE A 7 -24.14 39.22 27.54
N LEU A 8 -24.25 38.91 28.85
CA LEU A 8 -23.70 37.68 29.40
C LEU A 8 -24.38 36.41 28.85
N TYR A 9 -25.70 36.43 28.65
CA TYR A 9 -26.41 35.28 28.07
C TYR A 9 -26.01 35.04 26.61
N VAL A 10 -25.89 36.10 25.81
CA VAL A 10 -25.43 35.99 24.41
C VAL A 10 -24.01 35.44 24.35
N ALA A 11 -23.10 35.94 25.19
CA ALA A 11 -21.72 35.45 25.24
C ALA A 11 -21.64 33.97 25.63
N ARG A 12 -22.45 33.54 26.61
CA ARG A 12 -22.53 32.12 27.01
C ARG A 12 -23.09 31.25 25.88
N SER A 13 -24.15 31.68 25.21
CA SER A 13 -24.71 30.94 24.07
C SER A 13 -23.71 30.81 22.94
N PHE A 14 -22.93 31.85 22.67
CA PHE A 14 -21.87 31.81 21.66
C PHE A 14 -20.75 30.83 22.05
N LEU A 15 -20.28 30.88 23.29
CA LEU A 15 -19.26 29.94 23.79
C LEU A 15 -19.73 28.48 23.75
N TRP A 16 -20.96 28.21 24.18
CA TRP A 16 -21.55 26.87 24.11
C TRP A 16 -21.75 26.41 22.67
N GLY A 17 -22.35 27.24 21.83
CA GLY A 17 -22.56 26.93 20.41
C GLY A 17 -21.24 26.68 19.68
N GLY A 18 -20.25 27.54 19.88
CA GLY A 18 -18.91 27.39 19.32
C GLY A 18 -18.22 26.09 19.78
N SER A 19 -18.33 25.75 21.07
CA SER A 19 -17.75 24.52 21.61
C SER A 19 -18.43 23.26 21.04
N VAL A 20 -19.76 23.26 20.94
CA VAL A 20 -20.52 22.13 20.35
C VAL A 20 -20.20 21.99 18.87
N LEU A 21 -20.15 23.08 18.11
CA LEU A 21 -19.76 23.06 16.71
C LEU A 21 -18.33 22.56 16.51
N PHE A 22 -17.39 23.00 17.36
CA PHE A 22 -16.02 22.53 17.33
C PHE A 22 -15.90 21.03 17.63
N LEU A 23 -16.62 20.53 18.64
CA LEU A 23 -16.67 19.10 18.95
C LEU A 23 -17.33 18.29 17.83
N ALA A 24 -18.42 18.78 17.24
CA ALA A 24 -19.07 18.14 16.10
C ALA A 24 -18.13 18.09 14.89
N TRP A 25 -17.36 19.15 14.65
CA TRP A 25 -16.34 19.19 13.60
C TRP A 25 -15.21 18.20 13.85
N LEU A 26 -14.64 18.15 15.06
CA LEU A 26 -13.62 17.14 15.41
C LEU A 26 -14.15 15.72 15.28
N PHE A 27 -15.41 15.50 15.69
CA PHE A 27 -16.07 14.21 15.56
C PHE A 27 -16.23 13.83 14.08
N PHE A 28 -16.64 14.77 13.23
CA PHE A 28 -16.77 14.55 11.78
C PHE A 28 -15.43 14.17 11.15
N GLN A 29 -14.34 14.85 11.52
CA GLN A 29 -12.98 14.53 11.06
C GLN A 29 -12.54 13.11 11.46
N ASN A 30 -12.83 12.70 12.70
CA ASN A 30 -12.45 11.37 13.20
C ASN A 30 -13.37 10.24 12.67
N LEU A 31 -14.62 10.56 12.37
CA LEU A 31 -15.61 9.57 11.93
C LEU A 31 -15.39 9.13 10.49
N VAL A 32 -14.94 10.04 9.61
CA VAL A 32 -14.81 9.81 8.17
C VAL A 32 -16.14 9.27 7.60
N PRO A 33 -17.22 10.09 7.56
CA PRO A 33 -18.56 9.61 7.21
C PRO A 33 -18.69 9.16 5.76
N THR A 34 -17.88 9.73 4.86
CA THR A 34 -17.80 9.35 3.45
C THR A 34 -17.25 7.94 3.25
N GLY A 35 -16.55 7.39 4.25
CA GLY A 35 -15.87 6.11 4.14
C GLY A 35 -14.47 6.20 3.52
N GLU A 36 -14.06 7.34 2.97
CA GLU A 36 -12.75 7.53 2.35
C GLU A 36 -11.86 8.49 3.15
N PHE A 37 -10.62 8.09 3.41
CA PHE A 37 -9.62 8.90 4.10
C PHE A 37 -8.29 8.85 3.34
N VAL A 38 -7.72 10.01 3.04
CA VAL A 38 -6.49 10.13 2.24
C VAL A 38 -5.37 10.66 3.10
N LEU A 39 -4.27 9.91 3.15
CA LEU A 39 -3.01 10.32 3.75
C LEU A 39 -2.03 10.69 2.63
N GLN A 40 -1.37 11.84 2.77
CA GLN A 40 -0.35 12.29 1.82
C GLN A 40 0.96 12.49 2.56
N TYR A 41 2.02 11.91 2.00
CA TYR A 41 3.37 12.08 2.53
C TYR A 41 3.86 13.51 2.31
N LYS A 42 4.45 14.08 3.38
CA LYS A 42 5.07 15.40 3.38
C LYS A 42 6.41 15.31 4.09
N LYS A 43 7.49 15.15 3.33
CA LYS A 43 8.85 14.95 3.84
C LYS A 43 9.24 16.04 4.83
N GLY A 44 9.88 15.64 5.93
CA GLY A 44 10.39 16.54 6.96
C GLY A 44 9.31 17.32 7.73
N SER A 45 8.02 17.05 7.47
CA SER A 45 6.93 17.69 8.19
C SER A 45 6.57 16.88 9.43
N ALA A 46 6.75 17.46 10.61
CA ALA A 46 6.36 16.82 11.88
C ALA A 46 4.86 16.47 11.99
N ILE A 47 4.03 17.07 11.12
CA ILE A 47 2.60 16.81 11.01
C ILE A 47 2.25 15.85 9.87
N SER A 48 3.24 15.30 9.15
CA SER A 48 3.00 14.29 8.13
C SER A 48 2.35 13.06 8.77
N PRO A 49 1.24 12.55 8.20
CA PRO A 49 0.64 11.31 8.67
C PRO A 49 1.45 10.07 8.25
N ILE A 50 2.38 10.23 7.31
CA ILE A 50 3.29 9.17 6.83
C ILE A 50 4.71 9.58 7.25
N THR A 51 5.44 8.68 7.88
CA THR A 51 6.83 8.95 8.31
C THR A 51 7.77 9.00 7.11
N ASP A 52 8.92 9.64 7.29
CA ASP A 52 10.03 9.51 6.36
C ASP A 52 10.50 8.03 6.29
N LEU A 53 11.20 7.68 5.21
CA LEU A 53 11.78 6.34 5.05
C LEU A 53 12.84 6.08 6.12
N HIS A 54 12.85 4.87 6.66
CA HIS A 54 13.78 4.45 7.69
C HIS A 54 14.23 3.00 7.49
N PRO A 55 15.36 2.55 8.07
CA PRO A 55 16.28 3.30 8.93
C PRO A 55 17.09 4.36 8.15
N GLU A 56 17.36 5.50 8.80
CA GLU A 56 18.02 6.68 8.20
C GLU A 56 19.37 6.35 7.54
N GLN A 57 20.10 5.36 8.06
CA GLN A 57 21.40 4.98 7.51
C GLN A 57 21.31 4.33 6.12
N ARG A 58 20.10 3.99 5.65
CA ARG A 58 19.85 3.38 4.32
C ARG A 58 19.28 4.37 3.31
N VAL A 59 19.03 5.61 3.75
CA VAL A 59 18.28 6.62 3.01
C VAL A 59 19.13 7.88 2.85
N ILE A 60 19.03 8.53 1.69
CA ILE A 60 19.63 9.82 1.38
C ILE A 60 18.49 10.75 0.99
N ASP A 61 18.43 11.90 1.65
CA ASP A 61 17.49 12.94 1.29
C ASP A 61 17.94 13.63 0.00
N LEU A 62 17.02 13.71 -0.96
CA LEU A 62 17.22 14.43 -2.21
C LEU A 62 16.45 15.75 -2.12
N ASP A 63 17.16 16.87 -2.22
CA ASP A 63 16.55 18.20 -2.27
C ASP A 63 16.32 18.67 -3.72
N ASP A 64 17.11 18.15 -4.67
CA ASP A 64 17.08 18.55 -6.08
C ASP A 64 16.00 17.83 -6.91
N ASP A 65 15.60 16.61 -6.53
CA ASP A 65 14.62 15.78 -7.26
C ASP A 65 13.14 16.12 -6.92
N GLY A 66 12.95 17.25 -6.26
CA GLY A 66 11.66 17.82 -5.86
C GLY A 66 11.32 17.59 -4.37
N PRO A 67 10.32 18.33 -3.86
CA PRO A 67 9.84 18.12 -2.50
C PRO A 67 9.33 16.68 -2.36
N ASN A 68 9.61 16.06 -1.21
CA ASN A 68 9.23 14.69 -0.85
C ASN A 68 10.06 13.54 -1.43
N SER A 69 11.14 13.79 -2.16
CA SER A 69 11.99 12.72 -2.68
C SER A 69 12.98 12.19 -1.64
N GLN A 70 13.09 10.87 -1.53
CA GLN A 70 14.08 10.15 -0.75
C GLN A 70 14.64 8.97 -1.55
N ARG A 71 15.96 8.83 -1.55
CA ARG A 71 16.68 7.74 -2.21
C ARG A 71 17.09 6.70 -1.21
N PHE A 72 16.95 5.43 -1.52
CA PHE A 72 17.54 4.36 -0.72
C PHE A 72 18.40 3.43 -1.56
N TYR A 73 19.45 2.92 -0.93
CA TYR A 73 20.50 2.12 -1.58
C TYR A 73 20.82 0.82 -0.79
N VAL A 74 20.07 0.58 0.30
CA VAL A 74 20.15 -0.65 1.08
C VAL A 74 18.75 -1.12 1.41
N ASP A 75 18.47 -2.38 1.08
CA ASP A 75 17.22 -3.06 1.36
C ASP A 75 17.18 -3.65 2.79
N PRO A 76 16.00 -3.76 3.42
CA PRO A 76 14.75 -3.05 3.09
C PRO A 76 14.69 -1.65 3.72
N VAL A 77 13.75 -0.83 3.26
CA VAL A 77 13.33 0.41 3.95
C VAL A 77 11.87 0.33 4.35
N TYR A 78 11.51 1.12 5.34
CA TYR A 78 10.19 1.12 5.97
C TYR A 78 9.61 2.52 5.99
N PHE A 79 8.29 2.61 6.08
CA PHE A 79 7.59 3.83 6.48
C PHE A 79 6.29 3.44 7.20
N ASP A 80 5.86 4.30 8.11
CA ASP A 80 4.66 4.07 8.90
C ASP A 80 3.59 5.11 8.59
N ALA A 81 2.33 4.68 8.57
CA ALA A 81 1.18 5.53 8.33
C ALA A 81 0.27 5.58 9.56
N LYS A 82 0.05 6.79 10.08
CA LYS A 82 -0.88 7.05 11.19
C LYS A 82 -2.30 7.10 10.67
N VAL A 83 -3.11 6.16 11.11
CA VAL A 83 -4.49 5.95 10.68
C VAL A 83 -5.45 6.13 11.86
N PRO A 84 -6.49 6.96 11.75
CA PRO A 84 -7.33 7.31 12.90
C PRO A 84 -8.16 6.13 13.45
N ARG A 85 -8.39 5.10 12.62
CA ARG A 85 -9.29 3.97 12.88
C ARG A 85 -9.05 2.84 11.87
N GLU A 86 -9.83 1.77 12.03
CA GLU A 86 -9.89 0.65 11.09
C GLU A 86 -10.72 1.00 9.83
N PHE A 87 -10.32 0.41 8.71
CA PHE A 87 -10.94 0.51 7.39
C PHE A 87 -11.07 -0.88 6.76
N ASP A 88 -11.66 -1.00 5.57
CA ASP A 88 -11.82 -2.29 4.89
C ASP A 88 -10.67 -2.55 3.89
N THR A 89 -10.23 -1.49 3.21
CA THR A 89 -9.13 -1.55 2.22
C THR A 89 -8.16 -0.39 2.39
N VAL A 90 -6.92 -0.64 2.01
CA VAL A 90 -5.81 0.33 2.03
C VAL A 90 -5.12 0.28 0.69
N THR A 91 -5.20 1.34 -0.09
CA THR A 91 -4.48 1.46 -1.36
C THR A 91 -3.30 2.39 -1.17
N VAL A 92 -2.10 1.90 -1.46
CA VAL A 92 -0.87 2.70 -1.47
C VAL A 92 -0.54 3.07 -2.90
N ASP A 93 -0.65 4.36 -3.21
CA ASP A 93 -0.18 4.95 -4.46
C ASP A 93 1.25 5.46 -4.23
N ILE A 94 2.21 4.90 -4.95
CA ILE A 94 3.63 5.25 -4.82
C ILE A 94 4.22 5.64 -6.17
N THR A 95 4.93 6.76 -6.18
CA THR A 95 5.72 7.24 -7.32
C THR A 95 7.20 6.98 -7.04
N PHE A 96 7.89 6.31 -7.95
CA PHE A 96 9.28 5.88 -7.77
C PHE A 96 10.09 5.89 -9.07
N GLN A 97 11.42 5.91 -8.95
CA GLN A 97 12.36 5.55 -10.00
C GLN A 97 13.10 4.28 -9.62
N ASN A 98 13.25 3.38 -10.59
CA ASN A 98 13.99 2.13 -10.42
C ASN A 98 15.11 2.07 -11.45
N GLN A 99 16.36 2.24 -11.02
CA GLN A 99 17.49 2.31 -11.95
C GLN A 99 17.89 0.96 -12.53
N ALA A 100 17.85 -0.11 -11.73
CA ALA A 100 18.36 -1.43 -12.15
C ALA A 100 17.88 -2.61 -11.30
N GLN A 101 16.89 -2.44 -10.40
CA GLN A 101 16.40 -3.55 -9.58
C GLN A 101 15.48 -4.48 -10.39
N PRO A 102 15.78 -5.80 -10.45
CA PRO A 102 14.91 -6.76 -11.14
C PRO A 102 13.51 -6.83 -10.54
N ILE A 103 13.43 -6.77 -9.22
CA ILE A 103 12.20 -6.93 -8.45
C ILE A 103 12.14 -5.81 -7.41
N LEU A 104 11.01 -5.09 -7.39
CA LEU A 104 10.67 -4.10 -6.38
C LEU A 104 9.28 -4.41 -5.84
N GLU A 105 9.14 -4.47 -4.52
CA GLU A 105 7.92 -4.89 -3.84
C GLU A 105 7.55 -3.95 -2.69
N LEU A 106 6.27 -3.93 -2.36
CA LEU A 106 5.70 -3.24 -1.20
C LEU A 106 5.02 -4.28 -0.30
N GLY A 107 5.46 -4.34 0.95
CA GLY A 107 4.89 -5.16 2.00
C GLY A 107 4.08 -4.36 2.99
N ALA A 108 2.88 -4.84 3.35
CA ALA A 108 2.16 -4.37 4.55
C ALA A 108 2.37 -5.37 5.70
N ARG A 109 2.72 -4.89 6.89
CA ARG A 109 3.07 -5.77 8.02
C ARG A 109 1.85 -6.53 8.57
N ARG A 110 1.90 -7.86 8.66
CA ARG A 110 0.78 -8.71 9.13
C ARG A 110 0.51 -8.61 10.63
N LEU A 111 1.54 -8.83 11.44
CA LEU A 111 1.42 -8.88 12.91
C LEU A 111 2.58 -8.13 13.54
N ARG A 112 2.32 -7.46 14.66
CA ARG A 112 3.40 -6.83 15.43
C ARG A 112 4.23 -7.88 16.15
N GLY A 113 5.55 -7.74 16.10
CA GLY A 113 6.49 -8.68 16.71
C GLY A 113 6.84 -9.89 15.82
N SER A 114 6.12 -10.10 14.71
CA SER A 114 6.57 -10.98 13.63
C SER A 114 7.19 -10.16 12.49
N TRP A 115 8.06 -10.80 11.72
CA TRP A 115 8.62 -10.29 10.47
C TRP A 115 7.75 -10.66 9.26
N GLY A 116 6.46 -10.92 9.47
CA GLY A 116 5.53 -11.28 8.40
C GLY A 116 4.99 -10.04 7.71
N PHE A 117 5.19 -9.95 6.40
CA PHE A 117 4.61 -8.93 5.52
C PHE A 117 3.75 -9.59 4.44
N VAL A 118 2.65 -8.95 4.07
CA VAL A 118 1.94 -9.26 2.82
C VAL A 118 2.61 -8.49 1.71
N MET A 119 3.47 -9.16 0.95
CA MET A 119 4.20 -8.57 -0.16
C MET A 119 3.32 -8.46 -1.40
N LYS A 120 3.45 -7.33 -2.11
CA LYS A 120 2.83 -7.10 -3.41
C LYS A 120 3.82 -6.42 -4.35
N PRO A 121 3.78 -6.72 -5.66
CA PRO A 121 4.74 -6.18 -6.60
C PRO A 121 4.51 -4.68 -6.85
N LEU A 122 5.59 -3.90 -6.86
CA LEU A 122 5.62 -2.54 -7.43
C LEU A 122 6.11 -2.58 -8.87
N GLN A 123 7.19 -3.31 -9.11
CA GLN A 123 7.74 -3.51 -10.44
C GLN A 123 8.49 -4.85 -10.49
N ASN A 124 8.43 -5.52 -11.65
CA ASN A 124 9.26 -6.67 -11.94
C ASN A 124 9.78 -6.54 -13.38
N THR A 125 11.01 -6.07 -13.52
CA THR A 125 11.60 -5.80 -14.84
C THR A 125 11.94 -7.09 -15.60
N ILE A 126 12.03 -8.24 -14.91
CA ILE A 126 12.14 -9.56 -15.55
C ILE A 126 10.87 -9.85 -16.35
N ILE A 127 9.70 -9.55 -15.78
CA ILE A 127 8.41 -9.71 -16.45
C ILE A 127 8.17 -8.59 -17.48
N ASP A 128 8.51 -7.35 -17.14
CA ASP A 128 8.30 -6.20 -18.05
C ASP A 128 9.09 -6.34 -19.35
N ASN A 129 10.29 -6.92 -19.30
CA ASN A 129 11.16 -7.14 -20.45
C ASN A 129 10.97 -8.51 -21.13
N LEU A 130 9.98 -9.30 -20.68
CA LEU A 130 9.73 -10.62 -21.24
C LEU A 130 9.13 -10.50 -22.65
N ASP A 131 9.70 -11.20 -23.61
CA ASP A 131 9.29 -11.19 -25.02
C ASP A 131 8.20 -12.23 -25.35
N TRP A 132 7.71 -12.97 -24.36
CA TRP A 132 6.74 -14.03 -24.56
C TRP A 132 5.35 -13.45 -24.78
N PRO A 133 4.51 -14.07 -25.63
CA PRO A 133 3.10 -13.69 -25.72
C PRO A 133 2.40 -13.99 -24.39
N CYS A 134 1.73 -12.97 -23.86
CA CYS A 134 1.00 -13.03 -22.59
C CYS A 134 -0.48 -12.69 -22.75
N GLN A 135 -1.32 -13.32 -21.94
CA GLN A 135 -2.73 -13.04 -21.79
C GLN A 135 -3.01 -12.64 -20.33
N ARG A 136 -3.96 -11.71 -20.12
CA ARG A 136 -4.31 -11.21 -18.78
C ARG A 136 -5.77 -11.52 -18.47
N TYR A 137 -6.01 -12.09 -17.29
CA TYR A 137 -7.33 -12.44 -16.78
C TYR A 137 -7.42 -12.07 -15.30
N ASP A 138 -8.33 -11.15 -14.93
CA ASP A 138 -8.59 -10.75 -13.53
C ASP A 138 -7.33 -10.45 -12.69
N GLY A 139 -6.38 -9.72 -13.28
CA GLY A 139 -5.12 -9.36 -12.62
C GLY A 139 -4.05 -10.46 -12.60
N VAL A 140 -4.31 -11.62 -13.20
CA VAL A 140 -3.35 -12.70 -13.42
C VAL A 140 -2.83 -12.62 -14.85
N LEU A 141 -1.51 -12.65 -14.98
CA LEU A 141 -0.75 -12.72 -16.22
C LEU A 141 -0.38 -14.17 -16.49
N PHE A 142 -0.68 -14.66 -17.69
CA PHE A 142 -0.26 -15.97 -18.18
C PHE A 142 0.53 -15.79 -19.47
N CYS A 143 1.80 -16.20 -19.47
CA CYS A 143 2.68 -16.13 -20.63
C CYS A 143 3.16 -17.53 -21.02
N GLN A 144 3.35 -17.74 -22.33
CA GLN A 144 3.86 -19.01 -22.87
C GLN A 144 4.74 -18.75 -24.08
N LYS A 145 5.92 -19.39 -24.17
CA LYS A 145 6.81 -19.24 -25.35
C LYS A 145 6.17 -19.74 -26.64
N GLN A 146 5.44 -20.85 -26.54
CA GLN A 146 4.70 -21.47 -27.64
C GLN A 146 3.23 -21.50 -27.25
N GLU A 147 2.35 -21.10 -28.16
CA GLU A 147 0.90 -21.06 -27.95
C GLU A 147 0.30 -22.49 -27.93
N ARG A 148 0.52 -23.21 -26.82
CA ARG A 148 0.02 -24.58 -26.59
C ARG A 148 -1.32 -24.59 -25.87
N TYR A 149 -1.59 -23.59 -25.03
CA TYR A 149 -2.82 -23.44 -24.27
C TYR A 149 -3.57 -22.18 -24.68
N THR A 150 -4.89 -22.25 -24.73
CA THR A 150 -5.72 -21.09 -25.11
C THR A 150 -5.86 -20.06 -23.99
N ASN A 151 -5.72 -20.49 -22.72
CA ASN A 151 -5.79 -19.67 -21.51
C ASN A 151 -5.23 -20.45 -20.30
N LEU A 152 -5.15 -19.77 -19.15
CA LEU A 152 -4.68 -20.35 -17.89
C LEU A 152 -5.51 -21.57 -17.43
N SER A 153 -6.84 -21.51 -17.57
CA SER A 153 -7.72 -22.62 -17.17
C SER A 153 -7.43 -23.90 -17.95
N ALA A 154 -7.14 -23.80 -19.26
CA ALA A 154 -6.78 -24.94 -20.08
C ALA A 154 -5.46 -25.59 -19.61
N LEU A 155 -4.49 -24.76 -19.19
CA LEU A 155 -3.24 -25.23 -18.59
C LEU A 155 -3.50 -25.93 -17.24
N LEU A 156 -4.37 -25.40 -16.38
CA LEU A 156 -4.66 -26.01 -15.08
C LEU A 156 -5.40 -27.37 -15.21
N VAL A 157 -6.23 -27.55 -16.24
CA VAL A 157 -6.94 -28.82 -16.50
C VAL A 157 -5.98 -29.91 -16.97
N LYS A 158 -5.00 -29.56 -17.82
CA LYS A 158 -4.01 -30.49 -18.35
C LYS A 158 -2.62 -29.86 -18.25
N PRO A 159 -2.00 -29.88 -17.05
CA PRO A 159 -0.73 -29.21 -16.84
C PRO A 159 0.39 -29.86 -17.67
N PRO A 160 1.39 -29.07 -18.08
CA PRO A 160 2.58 -29.60 -18.72
C PRO A 160 3.40 -30.45 -17.74
N SER A 161 4.29 -31.30 -18.26
CA SER A 161 5.23 -32.08 -17.43
C SER A 161 6.45 -31.27 -16.97
N GLU A 162 6.68 -30.12 -17.58
CA GLU A 162 7.75 -29.17 -17.27
C GLU A 162 7.28 -28.15 -16.22
N PRO A 163 8.19 -27.62 -15.38
CA PRO A 163 7.83 -26.69 -14.32
C PRO A 163 7.30 -25.37 -14.88
N ILE A 164 6.34 -24.80 -14.17
CA ILE A 164 5.77 -23.47 -14.46
C ILE A 164 6.43 -22.44 -13.54
N LEU A 165 6.93 -21.35 -14.11
CA LEU A 165 7.44 -20.24 -13.31
C LEU A 165 6.27 -19.44 -12.73
N THR A 166 6.33 -19.07 -11.46
CA THR A 166 5.28 -18.30 -10.79
C THR A 166 5.80 -17.03 -10.13
N TYR A 167 4.97 -16.00 -10.04
CA TYR A 167 5.28 -14.79 -9.28
C TYR A 167 4.01 -14.24 -8.61
N HIS A 168 3.98 -14.23 -7.27
CA HIS A 168 2.78 -13.89 -6.47
C HIS A 168 1.51 -14.68 -6.82
N TYR A 169 1.65 -15.87 -7.39
CA TYR A 169 0.53 -16.74 -7.77
C TYR A 169 0.76 -18.16 -7.23
N ALA A 170 -0.19 -18.67 -6.45
CA ALA A 170 -0.14 -20.03 -5.92
C ALA A 170 -0.84 -21.00 -6.89
N LEU A 171 -0.07 -21.93 -7.46
CA LEU A 171 -0.62 -23.02 -8.25
C LEU A 171 -1.08 -24.19 -7.36
N PRO A 172 -2.05 -25.00 -7.81
CA PRO A 172 -2.43 -26.25 -7.15
C PRO A 172 -1.23 -27.17 -6.87
N GLU A 173 -1.25 -27.86 -5.73
CA GLU A 173 -0.14 -28.72 -5.26
C GLU A 173 0.22 -29.86 -6.22
N ASN A 174 -0.69 -30.26 -7.12
CA ASN A 174 -0.47 -31.31 -8.10
C ASN A 174 0.27 -30.84 -9.37
N ILE A 175 0.67 -29.57 -9.43
CA ILE A 175 1.39 -28.97 -10.55
C ILE A 175 2.82 -28.68 -10.10
N GLN A 176 3.82 -28.97 -10.95
CA GLN A 176 5.20 -28.59 -10.67
C GLN A 176 5.43 -27.13 -11.02
N TRP A 177 5.98 -26.37 -10.10
CA TRP A 177 6.22 -24.94 -10.28
C TRP A 177 7.38 -24.44 -9.44
N ASP A 178 8.00 -23.36 -9.92
CA ASP A 178 9.08 -22.65 -9.25
C ASP A 178 8.68 -21.20 -8.97
N VAL A 179 9.25 -20.60 -7.92
CA VAL A 179 9.02 -19.20 -7.56
C VAL A 179 10.08 -18.33 -8.23
N MET A 180 9.64 -17.33 -8.98
CA MET A 180 10.51 -16.30 -9.55
C MET A 180 11.19 -15.50 -8.44
N ASN A 181 12.50 -15.30 -8.59
CA ASN A 181 13.33 -14.45 -7.76
C ASN A 181 14.33 -13.68 -8.65
N VAL A 182 15.15 -12.82 -8.04
CA VAL A 182 16.11 -11.96 -8.76
C VAL A 182 17.16 -12.71 -9.59
N ASN A 183 17.43 -13.98 -9.27
CA ASN A 183 18.41 -14.82 -9.97
C ASN A 183 17.74 -15.81 -10.95
N THR A 184 16.43 -15.72 -11.17
CA THR A 184 15.73 -16.64 -12.06
C THR A 184 16.13 -16.43 -13.52
N ASP A 185 16.64 -17.48 -14.17
CA ASP A 185 16.81 -17.53 -15.62
C ASP A 185 15.50 -17.95 -16.28
N THR A 186 14.82 -17.01 -16.95
CA THR A 186 13.55 -17.29 -17.64
C THR A 186 13.73 -18.21 -18.85
N SER A 187 14.95 -18.37 -19.37
CA SER A 187 15.22 -19.24 -20.52
C SER A 187 14.94 -20.72 -20.22
N GLU A 188 15.00 -21.13 -18.96
CA GLU A 188 14.74 -22.51 -18.50
C GLU A 188 13.26 -22.89 -18.49
N TYR A 189 12.35 -21.92 -18.61
CA TYR A 189 10.90 -22.14 -18.47
C TYR A 189 10.17 -21.93 -19.80
N ASN A 190 9.02 -22.60 -19.97
CA ASN A 190 8.14 -22.41 -21.13
C ASN A 190 6.83 -21.68 -20.78
N TYR A 191 6.54 -21.53 -19.48
CA TYR A 191 5.31 -20.97 -18.96
C TYR A 191 5.59 -20.07 -17.75
N LEU A 192 4.88 -18.94 -17.67
CA LEU A 192 4.88 -18.03 -16.54
C LEU A 192 3.44 -17.72 -16.13
N VAL A 193 3.15 -17.81 -14.83
CA VAL A 193 1.88 -17.37 -14.24
C VAL A 193 2.16 -16.38 -13.11
N ALA A 194 1.65 -15.16 -13.20
CA ALA A 194 1.97 -14.12 -12.23
C ALA A 194 0.76 -13.25 -11.84
N THR A 195 0.63 -12.88 -10.57
CA THR A 195 -0.26 -11.79 -10.17
C THR A 195 0.53 -10.50 -10.21
N TYR A 196 0.51 -9.82 -11.36
CA TYR A 196 1.35 -8.65 -11.61
C TYR A 196 0.70 -7.67 -12.58
N THR A 197 0.76 -6.38 -12.25
CA THR A 197 0.37 -5.27 -13.13
C THR A 197 1.57 -4.35 -13.27
N PRO A 198 2.09 -4.16 -14.49
CA PRO A 198 3.18 -3.23 -14.73
C PRO A 198 2.85 -1.82 -14.22
N PRO A 199 3.83 -1.09 -13.68
CA PRO A 199 3.63 0.28 -13.26
C PRO A 199 3.26 1.18 -14.45
N GLU A 200 2.54 2.27 -14.18
CA GLU A 200 2.32 3.36 -15.12
C GLU A 200 3.61 4.15 -15.28
N SER A 201 4.12 4.31 -16.51
CA SER A 201 5.27 5.17 -16.77
C SER A 201 4.83 6.64 -16.82
N LEU A 202 5.54 7.49 -16.07
CA LEU A 202 5.33 8.95 -16.03
C LEU A 202 6.35 9.71 -16.90
N GLY A 203 7.28 9.01 -17.57
CA GLY A 203 8.43 9.59 -18.26
C GLY A 203 9.67 9.74 -17.36
N ASP A 204 10.85 9.97 -17.95
CA ASP A 204 12.13 10.16 -17.24
C ASP A 204 12.41 9.10 -16.16
N ASP A 205 12.16 7.82 -16.50
CA ASP A 205 12.30 6.65 -15.62
C ASP A 205 11.46 6.70 -14.33
N TRP A 206 10.46 7.59 -14.27
CA TRP A 206 9.46 7.62 -13.21
C TRP A 206 8.31 6.67 -13.50
N TYR A 207 7.87 6.02 -12.44
CA TYR A 207 6.82 5.03 -12.43
C TYR A 207 5.83 5.33 -11.31
N ARG A 208 4.57 4.94 -11.52
CA ARG A 208 3.52 4.97 -10.51
C ARG A 208 2.82 3.63 -10.41
N THR A 209 2.57 3.19 -9.18
CA THR A 209 1.79 1.98 -8.91
C THR A 209 0.79 2.22 -7.79
N SER A 210 -0.40 1.65 -7.93
CA SER A 210 -1.44 1.60 -6.92
C SER A 210 -1.55 0.18 -6.37
N VAL A 211 -1.20 -0.02 -5.10
CA VAL A 211 -1.17 -1.34 -4.47
C VAL A 211 -2.29 -1.44 -3.42
N PRO A 212 -3.37 -2.20 -3.71
CA PRO A 212 -4.44 -2.41 -2.74
C PRO A 212 -4.05 -3.50 -1.73
N PHE A 213 -4.38 -3.31 -0.46
CA PHE A 213 -4.31 -4.31 0.60
C PHE A 213 -5.68 -4.43 1.28
N VAL A 214 -6.00 -5.62 1.77
CA VAL A 214 -7.21 -5.86 2.57
C VAL A 214 -6.85 -5.67 4.03
N TRP A 215 -7.64 -4.89 4.77
CA TRP A 215 -7.32 -4.55 6.16
C TRP A 215 -7.17 -5.77 7.06
N SER A 216 -8.00 -6.79 6.85
CA SER A 216 -7.95 -8.04 7.61
C SER A 216 -6.62 -8.79 7.52
N ASP A 217 -5.78 -8.44 6.54
CA ASP A 217 -4.48 -9.07 6.35
C ASP A 217 -3.40 -8.54 7.30
N PHE A 218 -3.65 -7.42 7.99
CA PHE A 218 -2.71 -6.80 8.92
C PHE A 218 -3.36 -6.27 10.21
N GLU A 219 -2.64 -6.42 11.32
CA GLU A 219 -3.05 -5.91 12.63
C GLU A 219 -2.64 -4.46 12.82
N LEU A 220 -3.61 -3.64 13.21
CA LEU A 220 -3.36 -2.31 13.75
C LEU A 220 -2.59 -2.38 15.06
N TYR A 221 -1.55 -1.56 15.15
CA TYR A 221 -0.93 -1.26 16.43
C TYR A 221 -0.91 0.24 16.68
N ILE A 222 -1.57 0.69 17.74
CA ILE A 222 -1.64 2.12 18.12
C ILE A 222 -1.93 2.99 16.90
N ASN A 223 -2.97 2.65 16.12
CA ASN A 223 -3.40 3.49 15.01
C ASN A 223 -2.30 3.71 13.95
N GLU A 224 -1.45 2.70 13.73
CA GLU A 224 -0.34 2.75 12.78
C GLU A 224 -0.32 1.50 11.89
N ILE A 225 -0.01 1.70 10.60
CA ILE A 225 0.28 0.64 9.63
C ILE A 225 1.73 0.78 9.20
N SER A 226 2.50 -0.29 9.35
CA SER A 226 3.89 -0.34 8.88
C SER A 226 3.98 -0.94 7.49
N PHE A 227 4.68 -0.24 6.61
CA PHE A 227 5.01 -0.69 5.26
C PHE A 227 6.50 -0.95 5.13
N LEU A 228 6.86 -1.88 4.27
CA LEU A 228 8.22 -2.20 3.86
C LEU A 228 8.32 -2.08 2.35
N VAL A 229 9.31 -1.37 1.85
CA VAL A 229 9.68 -1.39 0.43
C VAL A 229 10.90 -2.29 0.31
N SER A 230 10.79 -3.33 -0.51
CA SER A 230 11.86 -4.29 -0.73
C SER A 230 12.39 -4.25 -2.16
N ALA A 231 13.71 -4.21 -2.27
CA ALA A 231 14.46 -4.37 -3.50
C ALA A 231 15.55 -5.42 -3.24
N PRO A 232 15.25 -6.72 -3.42
CA PRO A 232 16.20 -7.77 -3.08
C PRO A 232 17.52 -7.59 -3.82
N GLU A 233 18.62 -7.74 -3.09
CA GLU A 233 20.00 -7.56 -3.60
C GLU A 233 20.42 -6.12 -3.92
N LEU A 234 19.65 -5.10 -3.58
CA LEU A 234 20.03 -3.69 -3.75
C LEU A 234 21.42 -3.37 -3.16
N ASN A 235 21.75 -3.97 -2.02
CA ASN A 235 23.05 -3.84 -1.35
C ASN A 235 24.25 -4.41 -2.12
N LYS A 236 24.04 -5.13 -3.24
CA LYS A 236 25.11 -5.65 -4.12
C LYS A 236 25.53 -4.65 -5.21
N GLY A 237 25.02 -3.42 -5.18
CA GLY A 237 25.42 -2.34 -6.10
C GLY A 237 24.57 -2.26 -7.38
N HIS A 238 23.36 -2.82 -7.37
CA HIS A 238 22.42 -2.80 -8.49
C HIS A 238 21.67 -1.45 -8.62
N GLY A 239 22.36 -0.33 -8.40
CA GLY A 239 21.80 1.03 -8.44
C GLY A 239 21.11 1.46 -7.15
N ASP A 240 20.27 2.48 -7.26
CA ASP A 240 19.45 3.01 -6.17
C ASP A 240 17.96 3.06 -6.58
N ILE A 241 17.09 3.22 -5.58
CA ILE A 241 15.66 3.47 -5.77
C ILE A 241 15.34 4.85 -5.20
N VAL A 242 14.61 5.65 -5.96
CA VAL A 242 14.10 6.94 -5.49
C VAL A 242 12.60 6.83 -5.29
N LEU A 243 12.11 7.15 -4.09
CA LEU A 243 10.69 7.28 -3.78
C LEU A 243 10.35 8.76 -3.62
N LYS A 244 9.19 9.19 -4.10
CA LYS A 244 8.80 10.61 -4.07
C LYS A 244 7.43 10.84 -3.45
N ASP A 245 6.38 10.45 -4.15
CA ASP A 245 5.02 10.65 -3.69
C ASP A 245 4.51 9.33 -3.11
N ILE A 246 4.08 9.37 -1.85
CA ILE A 246 3.35 8.27 -1.22
C ILE A 246 1.99 8.83 -0.80
N THR A 247 0.93 8.28 -1.36
CA THR A 247 -0.45 8.57 -0.98
C THR A 247 -1.11 7.28 -0.53
N ILE A 248 -1.80 7.31 0.60
CA ILE A 248 -2.52 6.15 1.12
C ILE A 248 -4.00 6.49 1.17
N LEU A 249 -4.79 5.75 0.39
CA LEU A 249 -6.24 5.84 0.36
C LEU A 249 -6.83 4.71 1.19
N LEU A 250 -7.44 5.06 2.32
CA LEU A 250 -8.17 4.13 3.16
C LEU A 250 -9.64 4.19 2.79
N LYS A 251 -10.27 3.04 2.54
CA LYS A 251 -11.71 2.97 2.23
C LYS A 251 -12.45 2.02 3.15
N ARG A 252 -13.65 2.41 3.50
CA ARG A 252 -14.66 1.60 4.17
C ARG A 252 -16.05 1.98 3.69
N ASP A 253 -17.05 1.19 4.05
CA ASP A 253 -18.43 1.56 3.76
C ASP A 253 -18.81 2.91 4.41
N PRO A 254 -19.50 3.81 3.67
CA PRO A 254 -20.01 5.06 4.21
C PRO A 254 -20.85 4.79 5.46
N LEU A 255 -20.73 5.69 6.44
CA LEU A 255 -21.43 5.49 7.70
C LEU A 255 -22.92 5.81 7.51
N ASP A 256 -23.77 4.80 7.60
CA ASP A 256 -25.21 4.99 7.73
C ASP A 256 -25.59 5.32 9.18
N TRP A 257 -26.87 5.67 9.39
CA TRP A 257 -27.35 6.04 10.74
C TRP A 257 -27.24 4.87 11.73
N ASN A 258 -27.39 3.64 11.26
CA ASN A 258 -27.28 2.45 12.11
C ASN A 258 -25.83 2.24 12.55
N GLY A 259 -24.88 2.29 11.62
CA GLY A 259 -23.45 2.19 11.88
C GLY A 259 -22.93 3.31 12.79
N PHE A 260 -23.51 4.52 12.68
CA PHE A 260 -23.23 5.60 13.63
C PHE A 260 -23.66 5.26 15.06
N VAL A 261 -24.90 4.81 15.25
CA VAL A 261 -25.41 4.46 16.58
C VAL A 261 -24.61 3.30 17.19
N GLU A 262 -24.27 2.28 16.39
CA GLU A 262 -23.41 1.18 16.83
C GLU A 262 -22.01 1.65 17.22
N TYR A 263 -21.39 2.55 16.45
CA TYR A 263 -20.10 3.13 16.78
C TYR A 263 -20.14 3.84 18.13
N ILE A 264 -21.10 4.74 18.36
CA ILE A 264 -21.26 5.45 19.63
C ILE A 264 -21.46 4.47 20.79
N LYS A 265 -22.31 3.46 20.60
CA LYS A 265 -22.56 2.41 21.59
C LYS A 265 -21.28 1.65 21.96
N ASN A 266 -20.45 1.33 20.97
CA ASN A 266 -19.18 0.64 21.18
C ASN A 266 -18.14 1.52 21.89
N GLN A 267 -18.06 2.82 21.57
CA GLN A 267 -17.18 3.76 22.28
C GLN A 267 -17.59 3.93 23.75
N LEU A 268 -18.89 4.08 24.03
CA LEU A 268 -19.41 4.15 25.40
C LEU A 268 -19.14 2.87 26.20
N LYS A 269 -19.15 1.70 25.54
CA LYS A 269 -18.80 0.43 26.17
C LYS A 269 -17.30 0.37 26.54
N ARG A 270 -16.42 0.83 25.65
CA ARG A 270 -14.96 0.91 25.90
C ARG A 270 -14.63 1.83 27.07
N LEU A 271 -15.31 2.97 27.22
CA LEU A 271 -15.11 3.89 28.34
C LEU A 271 -15.54 3.35 29.72
N LYS A 272 -16.38 2.32 29.75
CA LYS A 272 -16.84 1.68 30.99
C LYS A 272 -15.95 0.53 31.46
N THR A 273 -14.99 0.12 30.65
CA THR A 273 -14.06 -0.98 30.92
C THR A 273 -12.72 -0.40 31.33
#